data_AF-A0A1I0L761-F1
#
_entry.id   AF-A0A1I0L761-F1
#
_cell.length_a   1.000
_cell.length_b   1.000
_cell.length_c   1.000
_cell.angle_alpha   90.00
_cell.angle_beta   90.00
_cell.angle_gamma   90.00
#
_symmetry.space_group_name_H-M   'P 1'
#
loop_
_entity.id
_entity.type
_entity.pdbx_description
1 polymer ?
#
loop_
_entity_poly.entity_id
_entity_poly.type
_entity_poly.pdbx_seq_one_letter_code
_entity_poly.pdbx_strand_id
1 'polypeptide(L)'
;MTRSAGLSARSIADWGRVYSFLLLLLVVLVAPAASAACAEGGVHLFPRPGAVLPTNTRLLLEGVGTARALVEALPGKTIRLQTGGHEVRARVQRGWTSTLNRATVVLKLDGLLLPDRVYTLRLDDVLPRTVALLNGSATTVQPEWLSGKGPDKTAPIWLKRPAVSEGFSRRSEQGTTRYLRLTLSAREESPTYMVVTLTRKRSGAAAQHYVVPVVNGTAQLGHEPCSGAFALEDGKSYRARVEVFDAAGNLAPAVPPMDFEAPSAPPGNEEGP
;
A
#
# COMPACT_ATOMS: atom_id res chain seq x y z
N MET A 1 71.16 -30.49 46.38
CA MET A 1 70.46 -29.28 45.95
C MET A 1 69.68 -29.59 44.68
N THR A 2 68.38 -29.83 44.80
CA THR A 2 67.47 -30.00 43.65
C THR A 2 66.11 -29.46 44.09
N ARG A 3 65.73 -28.27 43.60
CA ARG A 3 64.41 -27.66 43.82
C ARG A 3 63.46 -28.18 42.75
N SER A 4 62.40 -28.87 43.18
CA SER A 4 61.24 -29.21 42.35
C SER A 4 60.29 -28.00 42.31
N ALA A 5 59.94 -27.55 41.10
CA ALA A 5 58.99 -26.47 40.87
C ALA A 5 57.58 -27.06 40.73
N GLY A 6 56.69 -26.73 41.67
CA GLY A 6 55.26 -27.06 41.59
C GLY A 6 54.53 -26.09 40.67
N LEU A 7 53.94 -26.62 39.59
CA LEU A 7 52.99 -25.90 38.74
C LEU A 7 51.64 -25.76 39.48
N SER A 8 51.21 -24.51 39.65
CA SER A 8 49.97 -24.11 40.31
C SER A 8 48.74 -24.53 39.51
N ALA A 9 47.90 -25.38 40.10
CA ALA A 9 46.60 -25.81 39.59
C ALA A 9 45.54 -24.69 39.65
N ARG A 10 45.71 -23.65 38.84
CA ARG A 10 44.68 -22.64 38.56
C ARG A 10 44.47 -22.51 37.05
N SER A 11 43.84 -23.50 36.40
CA SER A 11 43.51 -23.35 34.96
C SER A 11 42.50 -24.37 34.42
N ILE A 12 41.35 -24.59 35.09
CA ILE A 12 40.25 -25.36 34.46
C ILE A 12 38.89 -24.67 34.65
N ALA A 13 38.62 -24.07 35.81
CA ALA A 13 37.32 -23.44 36.09
C ALA A 13 37.04 -22.14 35.30
N ASP A 14 38.08 -21.40 34.87
CA ASP A 14 37.89 -20.14 34.12
C ASP A 14 37.58 -20.36 32.62
N TRP A 15 37.96 -21.52 32.06
CA TRP A 15 37.70 -21.80 30.64
C TRP A 15 36.20 -22.02 30.37
N GLY A 16 35.46 -22.63 31.30
CA GLY A 16 34.02 -22.85 31.14
C GLY A 16 33.20 -21.54 31.08
N ARG A 17 33.61 -20.52 31.83
CA ARG A 17 32.95 -19.19 31.81
C ARG A 17 33.26 -18.43 30.52
N VAL A 18 34.49 -18.53 30.01
CA VAL A 18 34.89 -17.92 28.75
C VAL A 18 34.17 -18.58 27.56
N TYR A 19 34.08 -19.91 27.53
CA TYR A 19 33.34 -20.65 26.49
C TYR A 19 31.84 -20.35 26.50
N SER A 20 31.23 -20.24 27.68
CA SER A 20 29.80 -19.89 27.79
C SER A 20 29.52 -18.47 27.32
N PHE A 21 30.40 -17.51 27.61
CA PHE A 21 30.29 -16.13 27.12
C PHE A 21 30.50 -16.04 25.60
N LEU A 22 31.45 -16.81 25.05
CA LEU A 22 31.70 -16.88 23.60
C LEU A 22 30.52 -17.50 22.85
N LEU A 23 29.88 -18.55 23.39
CA LEU A 23 28.66 -19.13 22.83
C LEU A 23 27.49 -18.15 22.83
N LEU A 24 27.31 -17.37 23.90
CA LEU A 24 26.26 -16.36 23.99
C LEU A 24 26.52 -15.19 23.02
N LEU A 25 27.78 -14.78 22.86
CA LEU A 25 28.19 -13.76 21.88
C LEU A 25 28.00 -14.26 20.43
N LEU A 26 28.29 -15.54 20.16
CA LEU A 26 28.09 -16.15 18.85
C LEU A 26 26.60 -16.25 18.50
N VAL A 27 25.73 -16.59 19.45
CA VAL A 27 24.26 -16.62 19.24
C VAL A 27 23.71 -15.21 18.97
N VAL A 28 24.25 -14.17 19.61
CA VAL A 28 23.86 -12.78 19.34
C VAL A 28 24.38 -12.28 17.98
N LEU A 29 25.55 -12.74 17.54
CA LEU A 29 26.13 -12.38 16.23
C LEU A 29 25.54 -13.18 15.06
N VAL A 30 25.02 -14.38 15.31
CA VAL A 30 24.43 -15.27 14.31
C VAL A 30 22.90 -15.26 14.35
N ALA A 31 22.26 -14.43 15.19
CA ALA A 31 20.84 -14.16 15.03
C ALA A 31 20.66 -13.55 13.63
N PRO A 32 20.16 -14.31 12.62
CA PRO A 32 19.83 -13.68 11.37
C PRO A 32 18.82 -12.61 11.76
N ALA A 33 19.03 -11.38 11.34
CA ALA A 33 17.93 -10.44 11.31
C ALA A 33 16.82 -11.18 10.57
N ALA A 34 15.78 -11.60 11.28
CA ALA A 34 14.56 -12.12 10.71
C ALA A 34 13.86 -10.94 10.06
N SER A 35 14.53 -10.31 9.09
CA SER A 35 13.89 -9.45 8.13
C SER A 35 13.08 -10.42 7.29
N ALA A 36 11.76 -10.42 7.49
CA ALA A 36 10.87 -10.86 6.43
C ALA A 36 11.41 -10.26 5.12
N ALA A 37 11.46 -11.06 4.04
CA ALA A 37 11.97 -10.67 2.73
C ALA A 37 11.06 -9.62 2.03
N CYS A 38 10.70 -8.57 2.76
CA CYS A 38 9.94 -7.41 2.31
C CYS A 38 10.88 -6.45 1.58
N ALA A 39 11.58 -6.94 0.55
CA ALA A 39 12.62 -6.17 -0.14
C ALA A 39 12.09 -5.37 -1.34
N GLU A 40 10.88 -5.64 -1.82
CA GLU A 40 10.34 -4.98 -3.01
C GLU A 40 9.37 -3.86 -2.62
N GLY A 41 9.83 -2.63 -2.85
CA GLY A 41 9.04 -1.41 -2.74
C GLY A 41 9.01 -0.68 -4.08
N GLY A 42 8.04 0.20 -4.24
CA GLY A 42 7.85 0.92 -5.48
C GLY A 42 6.59 1.77 -5.43
N VAL A 43 6.17 2.26 -6.58
CA VAL A 43 4.98 3.09 -6.67
C VAL A 43 3.88 2.45 -7.50
N HIS A 44 2.64 2.66 -7.10
CA HIS A 44 1.47 2.43 -7.93
C HIS A 44 0.89 3.75 -8.39
N LEU A 45 0.43 3.78 -9.65
CA LEU A 45 -0.32 4.90 -10.19
C LEU A 45 -1.77 4.52 -10.38
N PHE A 46 -2.66 5.45 -10.04
CA PHE A 46 -4.07 5.28 -10.30
C PHE A 46 -4.67 6.53 -10.97
N PRO A 47 -5.49 6.39 -12.03
CA PRO A 47 -5.85 5.12 -12.65
C PRO A 47 -4.65 4.40 -13.27
N ARG A 48 -4.77 3.09 -13.46
CA ARG A 48 -3.65 2.28 -13.99
C ARG A 48 -3.19 2.87 -15.32
N PRO A 49 -1.88 2.99 -15.57
CA PRO A 49 -1.36 3.36 -16.89
C PRO A 49 -2.00 2.53 -18.00
N GLY A 50 -2.35 3.17 -19.11
CA GLY A 50 -3.10 2.61 -20.24
C GLY A 50 -4.61 2.83 -20.18
N ALA A 51 -5.16 3.33 -19.07
CA ALA A 51 -6.58 3.68 -18.98
C ALA A 51 -6.93 4.95 -19.79
N VAL A 52 -8.21 5.10 -20.13
CA VAL A 52 -8.77 6.34 -20.69
C VAL A 52 -9.23 7.25 -19.54
N LEU A 53 -8.87 8.53 -19.59
CA LEU A 53 -9.12 9.49 -18.51
C LEU A 53 -9.95 10.69 -18.97
N PRO A 54 -10.89 11.23 -18.17
CA PRO A 54 -11.50 12.52 -18.47
C PRO A 54 -10.43 13.64 -18.45
N THR A 55 -10.67 14.75 -19.16
CA THR A 55 -9.64 15.78 -19.32
C THR A 55 -9.33 16.57 -18.04
N ASN A 56 -10.19 16.48 -17.02
CA ASN A 56 -10.01 17.05 -15.68
C ASN A 56 -9.68 15.98 -14.62
N THR A 57 -9.13 14.84 -15.05
CA THR A 57 -8.74 13.73 -14.17
C THR A 57 -7.83 14.16 -13.03
N ARG A 58 -7.84 13.38 -11.94
CA ARG A 58 -6.89 13.39 -10.85
C ARG A 58 -6.17 12.06 -10.87
N LEU A 59 -4.86 12.09 -10.63
CA LEU A 59 -4.09 10.87 -10.46
C LEU A 59 -3.75 10.67 -8.98
N LEU A 60 -3.64 9.42 -8.56
CA LEU A 60 -3.10 9.03 -7.27
C LEU A 60 -1.75 8.36 -7.49
N LEU A 61 -0.78 8.75 -6.68
CA LEU A 61 0.53 8.10 -6.64
C LEU A 61 0.68 7.50 -5.24
N GLU A 62 0.71 6.17 -5.18
CA GLU A 62 0.91 5.43 -3.94
C GLU A 62 2.35 4.93 -3.86
N GLY A 63 3.02 5.16 -2.74
CA GLY A 63 4.29 4.54 -2.38
C GLY A 63 4.06 3.36 -1.45
N VAL A 64 4.66 2.22 -1.81
CA VAL A 64 4.62 0.97 -1.05
C VAL A 64 6.03 0.57 -0.64
N GLY A 65 6.18 0.04 0.56
CA GLY A 65 7.48 -0.44 1.04
C GLY A 65 8.48 0.72 1.19
N THR A 66 9.67 0.55 0.62
CA THR A 66 10.75 1.55 0.67
C THR A 66 10.40 2.86 -0.05
N ALA A 67 9.46 2.86 -0.99
CA ALA A 67 9.05 4.07 -1.71
C ALA A 67 8.04 4.93 -0.93
N ARG A 68 7.47 4.43 0.18
CA ARG A 68 6.51 5.17 1.01
C ARG A 68 7.04 6.56 1.41
N ALA A 69 8.21 6.59 2.04
CA ALA A 69 8.79 7.84 2.55
C ALA A 69 9.09 8.86 1.44
N LEU A 70 9.47 8.37 0.25
CA LEU A 70 9.66 9.23 -0.93
C LEU A 70 8.35 9.90 -1.34
N VAL A 71 7.25 9.13 -1.39
CA VAL A 71 5.92 9.65 -1.74
C VAL A 71 5.37 10.61 -0.67
N GLU A 72 5.57 10.32 0.62
CA GLU A 72 5.15 11.20 1.73
C GLU A 72 5.83 12.58 1.69
N ALA A 73 7.03 12.67 1.10
CA ALA A 73 7.79 13.90 0.96
C ALA A 73 7.44 14.73 -0.30
N LEU A 74 6.54 14.24 -1.16
CA LEU A 74 6.16 14.93 -2.40
C LEU A 74 5.17 16.11 -2.26
N PRO A 75 4.30 16.22 -1.24
CA PRO A 75 3.35 17.32 -1.16
C PRO A 75 4.02 18.70 -1.29
N GLY A 76 3.44 19.56 -2.13
CA GLY A 76 3.99 20.88 -2.47
C GLY A 76 4.90 20.90 -3.69
N LYS A 77 5.34 19.74 -4.20
CA LYS A 77 6.05 19.63 -5.49
C LYS A 77 5.08 19.68 -6.66
N THR A 78 5.64 19.82 -7.86
CA THR A 78 4.92 19.79 -9.13
C THR A 78 5.50 18.69 -10.01
N ILE A 79 4.61 17.92 -10.64
CA ILE A 79 4.95 16.92 -11.65
C ILE A 79 4.25 17.29 -12.97
N ARG A 80 4.74 16.79 -14.10
CA ARG A 80 4.21 17.16 -15.42
C ARG A 80 3.60 15.98 -16.15
N LEU A 81 2.47 16.22 -16.81
CA LEU A 81 1.95 15.38 -17.88
C LEU A 81 2.26 16.06 -19.20
N GLN A 82 2.80 15.30 -20.17
CA GLN A 82 3.26 15.85 -21.44
C GLN A 82 2.70 15.06 -22.61
N THR A 83 2.34 15.78 -23.68
CA THR A 83 2.06 15.24 -25.01
C THR A 83 2.68 16.18 -26.05
N GLY A 84 2.69 15.81 -27.33
CA GLY A 84 3.34 16.59 -28.39
C GLY A 84 2.92 18.06 -28.41
N GLY A 85 3.79 18.96 -27.92
CA GLY A 85 3.57 20.41 -27.88
C GLY A 85 2.64 20.92 -26.77
N HIS A 86 2.16 20.06 -25.86
CA HIS A 86 1.30 20.46 -24.74
C HIS A 86 1.74 19.83 -23.42
N GLU A 87 1.78 20.64 -22.37
CA GLU A 87 2.18 20.24 -21.03
C GLU A 87 1.13 20.71 -20.03
N VAL A 88 0.76 19.81 -19.11
CA VAL A 88 -0.10 20.13 -17.96
C VAL A 88 0.68 19.84 -16.68
N ARG A 89 0.79 20.86 -15.83
CA ARG A 89 1.36 20.71 -14.49
C ARG A 89 0.34 20.07 -13.56
N ALA A 90 0.81 19.24 -12.64
CA ALA A 90 0.03 18.67 -11.57
C ALA A 90 0.69 19.01 -10.24
N ARG A 91 -0.04 19.70 -9.37
CA ARG A 91 0.40 19.95 -7.99
C ARG A 91 0.19 18.68 -7.17
N VAL A 92 1.25 18.29 -6.47
CA VAL A 92 1.19 17.16 -5.54
C VAL A 92 0.58 17.64 -4.23
N GLN A 93 -0.57 17.07 -3.89
CA GLN A 93 -1.29 17.33 -2.65
C GLN A 93 -1.15 16.14 -1.72
N ARG A 94 -1.14 16.40 -0.41
CA ARG A 94 -1.19 15.35 0.60
C ARG A 94 -2.47 14.54 0.39
N GLY A 95 -2.33 13.22 0.29
CA GLY A 95 -3.44 12.28 0.27
C GLY A 95 -3.55 11.58 1.61
N TRP A 96 -3.43 10.25 1.58
CA TRP A 96 -3.70 9.36 2.71
C TRP A 96 -2.46 8.60 3.12
N THR A 97 -2.34 8.27 4.40
CA THR A 97 -1.25 7.43 4.93
C THR A 97 -1.87 6.26 5.67
N SER A 98 -1.44 5.04 5.32
CA SER A 98 -1.84 3.84 6.03
C SER A 98 -0.94 3.60 7.23
N THR A 99 -1.50 2.94 8.25
CA THR A 99 -0.73 2.38 9.37
C THR A 99 0.13 1.18 8.94
N LEU A 100 -0.04 0.66 7.72
CA LEU A 100 0.66 -0.51 7.20
C LEU A 100 1.57 -0.19 6.00
N ASN A 101 2.48 0.76 6.22
CA ASN A 101 3.58 1.05 5.29
C ASN A 101 3.16 1.44 3.85
N ARG A 102 2.05 2.16 3.71
CA ARG A 102 1.62 2.77 2.44
C ARG A 102 1.31 4.25 2.62
N ALA A 103 1.56 5.03 1.57
CA ALA A 103 1.19 6.44 1.52
C ALA A 103 0.78 6.82 0.10
N THR A 104 -0.25 7.65 -0.02
CA THR A 104 -0.78 8.12 -1.29
C THR A 104 -0.76 9.64 -1.32
N VAL A 105 -0.35 10.21 -2.45
CA VAL A 105 -0.54 11.63 -2.77
C VAL A 105 -1.51 11.78 -3.94
N VAL A 106 -2.19 12.93 -3.97
CA VAL A 106 -3.10 13.30 -5.07
C VAL A 106 -2.36 14.23 -6.01
N LEU A 107 -2.32 13.89 -7.30
CA LEU A 107 -1.79 14.74 -8.36
C LEU A 107 -2.97 15.50 -8.97
N LYS A 108 -3.13 16.76 -8.56
CA LYS A 108 -4.21 17.63 -9.04
C LYS A 108 -3.71 18.45 -10.24
N LEU A 109 -4.34 18.29 -11.39
CA LEU A 109 -3.98 19.03 -12.60
C LEU A 109 -4.28 20.52 -12.45
N ASP A 110 -3.37 21.36 -12.92
CA ASP A 110 -3.50 22.81 -13.03
C ASP A 110 -3.91 23.22 -14.45
N GLY A 111 -4.84 22.47 -15.03
CA GLY A 111 -5.31 22.65 -16.40
C GLY A 111 -6.10 21.43 -16.87
N LEU A 112 -6.67 21.54 -18.06
CA LEU A 112 -7.31 20.42 -18.73
C LEU A 112 -6.31 19.75 -19.67
N LEU A 113 -6.41 18.43 -19.78
CA LEU A 113 -5.80 17.70 -20.88
C LEU A 113 -6.50 18.08 -22.20
N LEU A 114 -5.75 18.20 -23.29
CA LEU A 114 -6.33 18.19 -24.64
C LEU A 114 -7.00 16.83 -24.90
N PRO A 115 -8.17 16.79 -25.54
CA PRO A 115 -8.88 15.54 -25.82
C PRO A 115 -8.14 14.66 -26.83
N ASP A 116 -8.36 13.35 -26.74
CA ASP A 116 -7.84 12.32 -27.66
C ASP A 116 -6.31 12.37 -27.87
N ARG A 117 -5.56 12.70 -26.82
CA ARG A 117 -4.10 12.69 -26.77
C ARG A 117 -3.58 11.67 -25.77
N VAL A 118 -2.42 11.08 -26.08
CA VAL A 118 -1.66 10.28 -25.13
C VAL A 118 -0.77 11.21 -24.31
N TYR A 119 -0.95 11.17 -22.99
CA TYR A 119 -0.11 11.91 -22.04
C TYR A 119 0.80 10.97 -21.27
N THR A 120 2.06 11.35 -21.18
CA THR A 120 3.07 10.66 -20.38
C THR A 120 3.30 11.44 -19.09
N LEU A 121 3.27 10.77 -17.93
CA LEU A 121 3.58 11.40 -16.64
C LEU A 121 5.09 11.29 -16.35
N ARG A 122 5.73 12.43 -16.10
CA ARG A 122 7.16 12.56 -15.83
C ARG A 122 7.49 12.26 -14.37
N LEU A 123 7.40 10.99 -13.97
CA LEU A 123 7.76 10.55 -12.61
C LEU A 123 9.20 10.92 -12.21
N ASP A 124 10.10 11.00 -13.18
CA ASP A 124 11.50 11.38 -13.01
C ASP A 124 11.70 12.83 -12.54
N ASP A 125 10.67 13.68 -12.63
CA ASP A 125 10.69 15.04 -12.08
C ASP A 125 10.74 15.04 -10.55
N VAL A 126 10.22 13.99 -9.90
CA VAL A 126 9.99 13.97 -8.44
C VAL A 126 10.46 12.71 -7.73
N LEU A 127 10.69 11.61 -8.45
CA LEU A 127 11.18 10.34 -7.91
C LEU A 127 12.48 9.90 -8.61
N PRO A 128 13.41 9.26 -7.88
CA PRO A 128 14.57 8.62 -8.49
C PRO A 128 14.17 7.56 -9.52
N ARG A 129 14.94 7.43 -10.61
CA ARG A 129 14.70 6.42 -11.66
C ARG A 129 14.84 4.97 -11.17
N THR A 130 15.40 4.76 -9.99
CA THR A 130 15.52 3.44 -9.34
C THR A 130 14.22 2.99 -8.69
N VAL A 131 13.23 3.87 -8.52
CA VAL A 131 11.93 3.52 -7.96
C VAL A 131 11.10 2.78 -9.01
N ALA A 132 10.77 1.52 -8.75
CA ALA A 132 9.97 0.70 -9.65
C ALA A 132 8.51 1.18 -9.72
N LEU A 133 7.95 1.21 -10.93
CA LEU A 133 6.52 1.36 -11.16
C LEU A 133 5.85 -0.03 -11.14
N LEU A 134 5.09 -0.31 -10.09
CA LEU A 134 4.59 -1.65 -9.77
C LEU A 134 3.36 -2.08 -10.59
N ASN A 135 2.67 -1.14 -11.25
CA ASN A 135 1.50 -1.43 -12.09
C ASN A 135 1.60 -0.87 -13.53
N GLY A 136 2.83 -0.62 -13.99
CA GLY A 136 3.13 -0.21 -15.37
C GLY A 136 3.24 -1.39 -16.35
N SER A 137 3.45 -1.07 -17.63
CA SER A 137 3.88 -2.05 -18.62
C SER A 137 5.38 -2.28 -18.51
N ALA A 138 5.84 -3.53 -18.63
CA ALA A 138 7.28 -3.84 -18.67
C ALA A 138 8.01 -3.19 -19.86
N THR A 139 7.27 -2.78 -20.90
CA THR A 139 7.82 -2.21 -22.14
C THR A 139 7.90 -0.69 -22.16
N THR A 140 7.19 0.01 -21.27
CA THR A 140 7.12 1.48 -21.28
C THR A 140 7.84 2.04 -20.06
N VAL A 141 8.94 2.76 -20.30
CA VAL A 141 9.77 3.37 -19.24
C VAL A 141 8.99 4.44 -18.46
N GLN A 142 7.96 5.03 -19.07
CA GLN A 142 7.12 6.05 -18.44
C GLN A 142 5.63 5.68 -18.54
N PRO A 143 4.84 6.00 -17.51
CA PRO A 143 3.40 5.72 -17.48
C PRO A 143 2.63 6.67 -18.40
N GLU A 144 1.69 6.12 -19.16
CA GLU A 144 0.91 6.84 -20.17
C GLU A 144 -0.59 6.60 -20.03
N TRP A 145 -1.39 7.57 -20.48
CA TRP A 145 -2.86 7.48 -20.54
C TRP A 145 -3.40 8.18 -21.78
N LEU A 146 -4.52 7.70 -22.30
CA LEU A 146 -5.30 8.38 -23.33
C LEU A 146 -6.31 9.32 -22.66
N SER A 147 -6.27 10.61 -22.96
CA SER A 147 -7.33 11.53 -22.56
C SER A 147 -8.60 11.27 -23.40
N GLY A 148 -9.75 11.21 -22.76
CA GLY A 148 -11.05 11.12 -23.40
C GLY A 148 -11.51 12.46 -23.99
N LYS A 149 -12.80 12.52 -24.33
CA LYS A 149 -13.39 13.60 -25.15
C LYS A 149 -13.52 14.95 -24.44
N GLY A 150 -13.49 14.99 -23.11
CA GLY A 150 -13.74 16.21 -22.36
C GLY A 150 -13.73 16.02 -20.85
N PRO A 151 -14.07 17.08 -20.10
CA PRO A 151 -14.12 17.04 -18.65
C PRO A 151 -15.34 16.25 -18.19
N ASP A 152 -15.18 15.50 -17.11
CA ASP A 152 -16.27 14.81 -16.44
C ASP A 152 -16.69 15.57 -15.18
N LYS A 153 -18.00 15.77 -15.05
CA LYS A 153 -18.66 16.48 -13.95
C LYS A 153 -19.83 15.68 -13.38
N THR A 154 -20.03 14.46 -13.86
CA THR A 154 -21.16 13.62 -13.46
C THR A 154 -20.71 12.73 -12.33
N ALA A 155 -21.45 12.70 -11.23
CA ALA A 155 -21.15 11.78 -10.14
C ALA A 155 -21.47 10.33 -10.54
N PRO A 156 -20.72 9.34 -10.01
CA PRO A 156 -21.08 7.93 -10.17
C PRO A 156 -22.49 7.64 -9.63
N ILE A 157 -23.26 6.85 -10.37
CA ILE A 157 -24.63 6.50 -9.99
C ILE A 157 -24.71 5.05 -9.57
N TRP A 158 -25.16 4.78 -8.35
CA TRP A 158 -25.26 3.42 -7.84
C TRP A 158 -26.20 2.53 -8.65
N LEU A 159 -25.66 1.44 -9.18
CA LEU A 159 -26.43 0.27 -9.64
C LEU A 159 -26.56 -0.75 -8.50
N LYS A 160 -25.46 -0.94 -7.76
CA LYS A 160 -25.38 -1.70 -6.52
C LYS A 160 -24.50 -0.95 -5.53
N ARG A 161 -25.07 -0.60 -4.38
CA ARG A 161 -24.31 0.06 -3.29
C ARG A 161 -23.20 -0.87 -2.77
N PRO A 162 -22.11 -0.31 -2.22
CA PRO A 162 -21.08 -1.09 -1.56
C PRO A 162 -21.68 -2.02 -0.50
N ALA A 163 -21.28 -3.29 -0.55
CA ALA A 163 -21.65 -4.30 0.42
C ALA A 163 -20.47 -5.25 0.66
N VAL A 164 -20.35 -5.72 1.89
CA VAL A 164 -19.39 -6.76 2.27
C VAL A 164 -19.79 -8.06 1.57
N SER A 165 -18.82 -8.73 0.96
CA SER A 165 -19.06 -9.97 0.23
C SER A 165 -18.38 -11.15 0.91
N GLU A 166 -17.05 -11.19 0.86
CA GLU A 166 -16.26 -12.30 1.39
C GLU A 166 -14.99 -11.80 2.04
N GLY A 167 -14.42 -12.64 2.89
CA GLY A 167 -13.17 -12.41 3.56
C GLY A 167 -12.21 -13.55 3.28
N PHE A 168 -10.92 -13.26 3.13
CA PHE A 168 -9.90 -14.29 3.08
C PHE A 168 -8.73 -13.98 4.01
N SER A 169 -8.17 -15.03 4.57
CA SER A 169 -6.96 -14.99 5.39
C SER A 169 -6.05 -16.15 4.98
N ARG A 170 -4.76 -15.88 4.83
CA ARG A 170 -3.75 -16.88 4.48
C ARG A 170 -2.50 -16.65 5.31
N ARG A 171 -1.99 -17.72 5.91
CA ARG A 171 -0.69 -17.72 6.58
C ARG A 171 0.39 -18.18 5.61
N SER A 172 1.54 -17.52 5.64
CA SER A 172 2.78 -17.92 4.98
C SER A 172 3.95 -17.73 5.93
N GLU A 173 5.15 -18.13 5.51
CA GLU A 173 6.39 -17.93 6.26
C GLU A 173 6.68 -16.44 6.54
N GLN A 174 6.25 -15.56 5.64
CA GLN A 174 6.45 -14.11 5.74
C GLN A 174 5.44 -13.43 6.69
N GLY A 175 4.34 -14.12 7.04
CA GLY A 175 3.32 -13.61 7.96
C GLY A 175 1.89 -13.93 7.51
N THR A 176 0.94 -13.08 7.88
CA THR A 176 -0.49 -13.29 7.54
C THR A 176 -0.97 -12.23 6.55
N THR A 177 -1.52 -12.71 5.44
CA THR A 177 -2.34 -11.92 4.52
C THR A 177 -3.79 -11.98 4.98
N ARG A 178 -4.47 -10.84 5.06
CA ARG A 178 -5.89 -10.77 5.41
C ARG A 178 -6.58 -9.67 4.64
N TYR A 179 -7.66 -10.01 3.96
CA TYR A 179 -8.45 -9.06 3.18
C TYR A 179 -9.95 -9.31 3.33
N LEU A 180 -10.71 -8.24 3.41
CA LEU A 180 -12.15 -8.20 3.21
C LEU A 180 -12.46 -7.63 1.82
N ARG A 181 -13.37 -8.26 1.10
CA ARG A 181 -13.87 -7.81 -0.19
C ARG A 181 -15.16 -7.02 -0.02
N LEU A 182 -15.17 -5.78 -0.53
CA LEU A 182 -16.40 -5.04 -0.80
C LEU A 182 -16.75 -5.17 -2.28
N THR A 183 -18.03 -5.42 -2.57
CA THR A 183 -18.57 -5.40 -3.92
C THR A 183 -19.47 -4.20 -4.11
N LEU A 184 -19.38 -3.57 -5.28
CA LEU A 184 -20.19 -2.42 -5.68
C LEU A 184 -20.35 -2.42 -7.20
N SER A 185 -21.35 -1.69 -7.67
CA SER A 185 -21.49 -1.37 -9.09
C SER A 185 -22.05 0.04 -9.21
N ALA A 186 -21.41 0.86 -10.02
CA ALA A 186 -21.86 2.19 -10.36
C ALA A 186 -21.84 2.36 -11.87
N ARG A 187 -22.81 3.11 -12.40
CA ARG A 187 -22.74 3.62 -13.76
C ARG A 187 -21.74 4.75 -13.76
N GLU A 188 -20.57 4.46 -14.32
CA GLU A 188 -19.42 5.34 -14.41
C GLU A 188 -18.56 4.88 -15.59
N GLU A 189 -18.02 5.82 -16.37
CA GLU A 189 -17.18 5.52 -17.55
C GLU A 189 -15.69 5.50 -17.19
N SER A 190 -15.32 6.20 -16.12
CA SER A 190 -13.94 6.33 -15.65
C SER A 190 -13.62 5.44 -14.44
N PRO A 191 -12.33 5.19 -14.17
CA PRO A 191 -11.95 4.39 -13.00
C PRO A 191 -12.40 5.01 -11.67
N THR A 192 -12.80 4.17 -10.72
CA THR A 192 -13.39 4.59 -9.45
C THR A 192 -12.50 4.23 -8.24
N TYR A 193 -12.59 5.03 -7.19
CA TYR A 193 -11.85 4.91 -5.93
C TYR A 193 -12.78 4.88 -4.74
N MET A 194 -12.29 4.31 -3.65
CA MET A 194 -12.98 4.30 -2.38
C MET A 194 -12.05 4.77 -1.27
N VAL A 195 -12.38 5.87 -0.62
CA VAL A 195 -11.81 6.24 0.67
C VAL A 195 -12.60 5.53 1.75
N VAL A 196 -11.90 4.82 2.63
CA VAL A 196 -12.52 4.02 3.68
C VAL A 196 -12.03 4.50 5.02
N THR A 197 -12.98 4.80 5.90
CA THR A 197 -12.73 5.00 7.33
C THR A 197 -13.16 3.74 8.06
N LEU A 198 -12.21 3.04 8.67
CA LEU A 198 -12.42 1.79 9.38
C LEU A 198 -12.26 2.01 10.89
N THR A 199 -13.27 1.62 11.66
CA THR A 199 -13.26 1.75 13.13
C THR A 199 -13.55 0.40 13.78
N ARG A 200 -12.74 -0.01 14.76
CA ARG A 200 -12.96 -1.24 15.53
C ARG A 200 -14.04 -1.00 16.60
N LYS A 201 -15.10 -1.83 16.63
CA LYS A 201 -16.33 -1.54 17.39
C LYS A 201 -16.19 -1.57 18.93
N ARG A 202 -15.12 -2.16 19.48
CA ARG A 202 -15.02 -2.45 20.94
C ARG A 202 -13.62 -2.28 21.55
N SER A 203 -12.71 -1.51 20.94
CA SER A 203 -11.31 -1.44 21.41
C SER A 203 -10.81 -0.04 21.74
N GLY A 204 -11.59 1.02 21.49
CA GLY A 204 -11.09 2.39 21.58
C GLY A 204 -9.93 2.70 20.63
N ALA A 205 -9.60 1.79 19.70
CA ALA A 205 -8.51 1.96 18.75
C ALA A 205 -8.81 3.12 17.79
N ALA A 206 -7.75 3.83 17.39
CA ALA A 206 -7.86 4.89 16.40
C ALA A 206 -8.48 4.37 15.10
N ALA A 207 -9.31 5.21 14.47
CA ALA A 207 -9.84 4.90 13.16
C ALA A 207 -8.70 4.89 12.13
N GLN A 208 -8.75 3.91 11.23
CA GLN A 208 -7.86 3.85 10.07
C GLN A 208 -8.55 4.53 8.90
N HIS A 209 -7.82 5.29 8.10
CA HIS A 209 -8.40 6.07 7.01
C HIS A 209 -7.48 6.01 5.78
N TYR A 210 -7.92 5.35 4.71
CA TYR A 210 -7.08 5.14 3.53
C TYR A 210 -7.90 4.97 2.25
N VAL A 211 -7.27 5.21 1.10
CA VAL A 211 -7.87 5.07 -0.23
C VAL A 211 -7.52 3.72 -0.85
N VAL A 212 -8.49 3.10 -1.53
CA VAL A 212 -8.29 1.85 -2.28
C VAL A 212 -8.93 1.96 -3.67
N PRO A 213 -8.34 1.35 -4.71
CA PRO A 213 -8.94 1.31 -6.04
C PRO A 213 -10.15 0.38 -6.06
N VAL A 214 -11.14 0.70 -6.89
CA VAL A 214 -12.22 -0.23 -7.25
C VAL A 214 -11.88 -0.87 -8.59
N VAL A 215 -11.62 -2.18 -8.59
CA VAL A 215 -11.27 -2.95 -9.78
C VAL A 215 -12.35 -3.99 -10.01
N ASN A 216 -12.97 -3.99 -11.20
CA ASN A 216 -14.04 -4.93 -11.57
C ASN A 216 -15.15 -5.00 -10.51
N GLY A 217 -15.64 -3.83 -10.07
CA GLY A 217 -16.69 -3.71 -9.06
C GLY A 217 -16.28 -4.15 -7.65
N THR A 218 -14.99 -4.27 -7.39
CA THR A 218 -14.46 -4.80 -6.13
C THR A 218 -13.42 -3.88 -5.50
N ALA A 219 -13.52 -3.65 -4.20
CA ALA A 219 -12.47 -3.03 -3.40
C ALA A 219 -11.98 -4.01 -2.32
N GLN A 220 -10.66 -4.09 -2.14
CA GLN A 220 -10.04 -4.96 -1.14
C GLN A 220 -9.55 -4.12 0.05
N LEU A 221 -9.99 -4.50 1.24
CA LEU A 221 -9.63 -3.88 2.51
C LEU A 221 -8.74 -4.83 3.29
N GLY A 222 -7.52 -4.44 3.61
CA GLY A 222 -6.66 -5.32 4.40
C GLY A 222 -5.20 -5.14 4.07
N HIS A 223 -4.46 -6.24 4.18
CA HIS A 223 -3.03 -6.24 4.09
C HIS A 223 -2.44 -7.59 3.69
N GLU A 224 -1.24 -7.52 3.11
CA GLU A 224 -0.29 -8.62 3.06
C GLU A 224 0.69 -8.52 4.24
N PRO A 225 1.65 -9.46 4.41
CA PRO A 225 2.52 -9.47 5.58
C PRO A 225 3.41 -8.22 5.71
N CYS A 226 3.79 -7.62 4.59
CA CYS A 226 4.75 -6.51 4.56
C CYS A 226 4.12 -5.12 4.41
N SER A 227 2.86 -5.04 3.97
CA SER A 227 2.19 -3.77 3.68
C SER A 227 0.68 -3.96 3.56
N GLY A 228 -0.07 -2.86 3.60
CA GLY A 228 -1.51 -2.92 3.36
C GLY A 228 -2.20 -1.57 3.46
N ALA A 229 -3.47 -1.56 3.10
CA ALA A 229 -4.33 -0.40 3.29
C ALA A 229 -4.85 -0.33 4.73
N PHE A 230 -5.23 -1.47 5.30
CA PHE A 230 -5.88 -1.57 6.62
C PHE A 230 -5.36 -2.75 7.42
N ALA A 231 -5.06 -2.52 8.70
CA ALA A 231 -4.79 -3.57 9.68
C ALA A 231 -6.10 -4.20 10.15
N LEU A 232 -6.24 -5.50 9.89
CA LEU A 232 -7.37 -6.30 10.30
C LEU A 232 -6.90 -7.36 11.30
N GLU A 233 -7.32 -7.20 12.55
CA GLU A 233 -7.13 -8.21 13.59
C GLU A 233 -8.10 -9.38 13.45
N ASP A 234 -7.61 -10.58 13.76
CA ASP A 234 -8.32 -11.86 13.64
C ASP A 234 -9.67 -11.87 14.40
N GLY A 235 -10.76 -12.20 13.69
CA GLY A 235 -12.12 -12.29 14.23
C GLY A 235 -12.66 -11.00 14.88
N LYS A 236 -12.01 -9.84 14.68
CA LYS A 236 -12.48 -8.59 15.30
C LYS A 236 -13.56 -7.93 14.45
N SER A 237 -14.54 -7.33 15.11
CA SER A 237 -15.62 -6.60 14.45
C SER A 237 -15.25 -5.14 14.16
N TYR A 238 -15.56 -4.71 12.95
CA TYR A 238 -15.30 -3.36 12.46
C TYR A 238 -16.56 -2.73 11.87
N ARG A 239 -16.50 -1.40 11.75
CA ARG A 239 -17.42 -0.57 11.01
C ARG A 239 -16.65 0.19 9.93
N ALA A 240 -17.03 0.03 8.67
CA ALA A 240 -16.51 0.79 7.55
C ALA A 240 -17.49 1.89 7.14
N ARG A 241 -16.98 3.12 7.01
CA ARG A 241 -17.62 4.20 6.25
C ARG A 241 -16.85 4.37 4.94
N VAL A 242 -17.57 4.56 3.85
CA VAL A 242 -16.97 4.62 2.51
C VAL A 242 -17.42 5.86 1.78
N GLU A 243 -16.48 6.51 1.11
CA GLU A 243 -16.70 7.60 0.16
C GLU A 243 -16.14 7.15 -1.19
N VAL A 244 -16.97 7.19 -2.22
CA VAL A 244 -16.60 6.70 -3.55
C VAL A 244 -16.56 7.86 -4.52
N PHE A 245 -15.49 7.94 -5.31
CA PHE A 245 -15.31 8.99 -6.30
C PHE A 245 -14.68 8.45 -7.59
N ASP A 246 -14.98 9.10 -8.71
CA ASP A 246 -14.43 8.78 -10.02
C ASP A 246 -13.03 9.40 -10.26
N ALA A 247 -12.47 9.22 -11.45
CA ALA A 247 -11.17 9.78 -11.79
C ALA A 247 -11.16 11.32 -11.86
N ALA A 248 -12.29 11.99 -12.12
CA ALA A 248 -12.39 13.45 -12.07
C ALA A 248 -12.57 14.00 -10.63
N GLY A 249 -12.88 13.11 -9.69
CA GLY A 249 -13.13 13.42 -8.29
C GLY A 249 -14.57 13.86 -8.00
N ASN A 250 -15.54 13.46 -8.82
CA ASN A 250 -16.95 13.59 -8.46
C ASN A 250 -17.32 12.50 -7.44
N LEU A 251 -18.05 12.87 -6.39
CA LEU A 251 -18.44 11.96 -5.32
C LEU A 251 -19.76 11.28 -5.64
N ALA A 252 -19.81 9.96 -5.48
CA ALA A 252 -21.04 9.20 -5.49
C ALA A 252 -21.94 9.57 -4.29
N PRO A 253 -23.26 9.34 -4.37
CA PRO A 253 -24.15 9.54 -3.22
C PRO A 253 -23.70 8.73 -2.00
N ALA A 254 -23.78 9.33 -0.82
CA ALA A 254 -23.38 8.68 0.43
C ALA A 254 -24.17 7.38 0.71
N VAL A 255 -23.53 6.41 1.36
CA VAL A 255 -24.15 5.14 1.75
C VAL A 255 -24.04 4.91 3.26
N PRO A 256 -24.94 4.13 3.86
CA PRO A 256 -24.85 3.77 5.27
C PRO A 256 -23.53 3.04 5.60
N PRO A 257 -23.01 3.16 6.83
CA PRO A 257 -21.86 2.37 7.27
C PRO A 257 -22.15 0.87 7.22
N MET A 258 -21.12 0.07 6.94
CA MET A 258 -21.18 -1.38 6.92
C MET A 258 -20.46 -1.94 8.14
N ASP A 259 -21.09 -2.90 8.83
CA ASP A 259 -20.45 -3.65 9.90
C ASP A 259 -20.02 -5.02 9.38
N PHE A 260 -18.84 -5.49 9.81
CA PHE A 260 -18.34 -6.82 9.45
C PHE A 260 -17.39 -7.36 10.51
N GLU A 261 -17.10 -8.66 10.41
CA GLU A 261 -16.04 -9.33 11.15
C GLU A 261 -14.85 -9.59 10.22
N ALA A 262 -13.64 -9.30 10.71
CA ALA A 262 -12.44 -9.57 9.94
C ALA A 262 -12.24 -11.08 9.75
N PRO A 263 -11.74 -11.52 8.58
CA PRO A 263 -11.56 -12.93 8.29
C PRO A 263 -10.61 -13.59 9.29
N SER A 264 -10.98 -14.74 9.83
CA SER A 264 -10.11 -15.50 10.72
C SER A 264 -9.11 -16.33 9.92
N ALA A 265 -7.86 -16.41 10.39
CA ALA A 265 -6.90 -17.35 9.81
C ALA A 265 -7.37 -18.79 10.03
N PRO A 266 -7.27 -19.68 9.03
CA PRO A 266 -7.53 -21.10 9.27
C PRO A 266 -6.56 -21.61 10.36
N PRO A 267 -7.00 -22.58 11.19
CA PRO A 267 -6.10 -23.21 12.15
C PRO A 267 -4.90 -23.75 11.38
N GLY A 268 -3.69 -23.41 11.82
CA GLY A 268 -2.48 -23.92 11.20
C GLY A 268 -2.50 -25.44 11.33
N ASN A 269 -2.31 -26.16 10.23
CA ASN A 269 -1.89 -27.55 10.35
C ASN A 269 -0.54 -27.48 11.06
N GLU A 270 -0.50 -27.90 12.32
CA GLU A 270 0.73 -28.34 12.94
C GLU A 270 1.20 -29.51 12.08
N GLU A 271 2.09 -29.26 11.12
CA GLU A 271 2.93 -30.32 10.59
C GLU A 271 3.71 -30.85 11.79
N GLY A 272 3.19 -31.95 12.33
CA GLY A 272 3.81 -32.71 13.40
C GLY A 272 5.22 -33.14 12.99
N PRO A 273 6.10 -33.37 13.98
CA PRO A 273 7.52 -33.62 13.79
C PRO A 273 7.82 -34.81 12.88
#